data_AF-A0A0A9VWN6-F1
#
_entry.id   AF-A0A0A9VWN6-F1
#
_cell.length_a   1.000
_cell.length_b   1.000
_cell.length_c   1.000
_cell.angle_alpha   90.00
_cell.angle_beta   90.00
_cell.angle_gamma   90.00
#
_symmetry.space_group_name_H-M   'P 1'
#
loop_
_entity.id
_entity.type
_entity.pdbx_description
1 polymer ?
#
loop_
_entity_poly.entity_id
_entity_poly.type
_entity_poly.pdbx_seq_one_letter_code
_entity_poly.pdbx_strand_id
1 'polypeptide(L)'
;MSNANDGINLERLETIGDSFLKYAITTYLYCSHENIHEGKLSHLRSKQVSNLKLYRLGQKKVFGESMIASKFEPHDNWLPPCYLVPRDAEQELLNTEPLTSLPYNLVTQHSIPDKSIADCVEALIGAYLIACG
;
A
#
# COMPACT_ATOMS: atom_id res chain seq x y z
N MET A 1 1.22 7.09 -4.95
CA MET A 1 2.61 7.22 -4.47
C MET A 1 3.47 8.17 -5.33
N SER A 2 2.85 9.11 -6.04
CA SER A 2 3.54 10.19 -6.77
C SER A 2 4.02 11.34 -5.87
N ASN A 3 3.55 11.41 -4.62
CA ASN A 3 3.81 12.55 -3.73
C ASN A 3 5.19 12.54 -3.06
N ALA A 4 5.91 11.42 -3.04
CA ALA A 4 7.25 11.36 -2.46
C ALA A 4 8.32 12.00 -3.36
N ASN A 5 8.00 12.24 -4.64
CA ASN A 5 8.91 12.80 -5.66
C ASN A 5 10.27 12.08 -5.73
N ASP A 6 10.24 10.76 -5.60
CA ASP A 6 11.41 9.90 -5.71
C ASP A 6 11.78 9.66 -7.20
N GLY A 7 13.04 9.33 -7.48
CA GLY A 7 13.54 9.09 -8.85
C GLY A 7 12.95 7.83 -9.52
N ILE A 8 12.15 7.06 -8.79
CA ILE A 8 11.55 5.79 -9.22
C ILE A 8 10.02 5.93 -9.22
N ASN A 9 9.41 5.78 -10.39
CA ASN A 9 7.95 5.74 -10.52
C ASN A 9 7.42 4.30 -10.31
N LEU A 10 6.66 4.09 -9.23
CA LEU A 10 6.04 2.82 -8.88
C LEU A 10 4.91 2.40 -9.82
N GLU A 11 4.31 3.32 -10.57
CA GLU A 11 3.18 3.05 -11.48
C GLU A 11 3.54 2.01 -12.56
N ARG A 12 4.79 2.02 -13.05
CA ARG A 12 5.24 1.02 -14.03
C ARG A 12 5.30 -0.37 -13.42
N LEU A 13 5.79 -0.47 -12.18
CA LEU A 13 5.89 -1.73 -11.46
C LEU A 13 4.50 -2.24 -11.06
N GLU A 14 3.63 -1.35 -10.60
CA GLU A 14 2.20 -1.61 -10.32
C GLU A 14 1.53 -2.21 -11.56
N THR A 15 1.69 -1.56 -12.73
CA THR A 15 1.10 -2.02 -13.99
C THR A 15 1.53 -3.44 -14.35
N ILE A 16 2.81 -3.78 -14.15
CA ILE A 16 3.35 -5.12 -14.41
C ILE A 16 2.77 -6.14 -13.42
N GLY A 17 2.77 -5.80 -12.13
CA GLY A 17 2.24 -6.66 -11.07
C GLY A 17 0.74 -6.94 -11.23
N ASP A 18 -0.06 -5.93 -11.51
CA ASP A 18 -1.50 -6.05 -11.76
C ASP A 18 -1.77 -6.96 -12.98
N SER A 19 -1.05 -6.73 -14.08
CA SER A 19 -1.17 -7.56 -15.29
C SER A 19 -0.84 -9.02 -15.00
N PHE A 20 0.24 -9.28 -14.26
CA PHE A 20 0.64 -10.62 -13.87
C PHE A 20 -0.39 -11.28 -12.95
N LEU A 21 -0.88 -10.59 -11.92
CA LEU A 21 -1.89 -11.12 -11.00
C LEU A 21 -3.18 -11.48 -11.73
N LYS A 22 -3.64 -10.61 -12.62
CA LYS A 22 -4.82 -10.87 -13.47
C LYS A 22 -4.60 -12.09 -14.34
N TYR A 23 -3.44 -12.22 -14.98
CA TYR A 23 -3.10 -13.38 -15.80
C TYR A 23 -3.03 -14.67 -14.98
N ALA A 24 -2.21 -14.69 -13.92
CA ALA A 24 -1.99 -15.86 -13.08
C ALA A 24 -3.29 -16.40 -12.47
N ILE A 25 -4.15 -15.52 -11.95
CA ILE A 25 -5.44 -15.91 -11.40
C ILE A 25 -6.42 -16.36 -12.49
N THR A 26 -6.42 -15.70 -13.66
CA THR A 26 -7.27 -16.14 -14.78
C THR A 26 -6.89 -17.56 -15.22
N THR A 27 -5.61 -17.82 -15.44
CA THR A 27 -5.09 -19.12 -15.84
C THR A 27 -5.39 -20.18 -14.78
N TYR A 28 -5.13 -19.88 -13.50
CA TYR A 28 -5.45 -20.78 -12.39
C TYR A 28 -6.95 -21.12 -12.34
N LEU A 29 -7.82 -20.12 -12.45
CA LEU A 29 -9.27 -20.34 -12.40
C LEU A 29 -9.78 -21.15 -13.58
N TYR A 30 -9.25 -20.88 -14.78
CA TYR A 30 -9.59 -21.61 -16.00
C TYR A 30 -9.19 -23.08 -15.89
N CYS A 31 -7.96 -23.38 -15.48
CA CYS A 31 -7.47 -24.75 -15.33
C CYS A 31 -8.15 -25.50 -14.16
N SER A 32 -8.51 -24.81 -13.08
CA SER A 32 -9.13 -25.45 -11.91
C SER A 32 -10.63 -25.68 -12.07
N HIS A 33 -11.29 -25.08 -13.07
CA HIS A 33 -12.73 -25.12 -13.25
C HIS A 33 -13.12 -25.32 -14.72
N GLU A 34 -13.04 -26.56 -15.21
CA GLU A 34 -13.20 -26.91 -16.63
C GLU A 34 -14.58 -26.59 -17.23
N ASN A 35 -15.65 -26.55 -16.42
CA ASN A 35 -17.04 -26.42 -16.90
C ASN A 35 -17.78 -25.18 -16.35
N ILE A 36 -17.04 -24.14 -15.94
CA ILE A 36 -17.65 -22.90 -15.47
C ILE A 36 -17.71 -21.87 -16.60
N HIS A 37 -18.88 -21.25 -16.76
CA HIS A 37 -19.08 -20.16 -17.72
C HIS A 37 -18.14 -18.98 -17.47
N GLU A 38 -17.63 -18.39 -18.54
CA GLU A 38 -16.67 -17.27 -18.54
C GLU A 38 -17.09 -16.12 -17.59
N GLY A 39 -18.35 -15.70 -17.64
CA GLY A 39 -18.86 -14.63 -16.76
C GLY A 39 -18.68 -14.93 -15.26
N LYS A 40 -18.83 -16.19 -14.85
CA LYS A 40 -18.62 -16.61 -13.46
C LYS A 40 -17.13 -16.68 -13.12
N LEU A 41 -16.28 -17.12 -14.06
CA LEU A 41 -14.82 -17.06 -13.90
C LEU A 41 -14.33 -15.61 -13.76
N SER A 42 -14.84 -14.70 -14.59
CA SER A 42 -14.54 -13.26 -14.52
C SER A 42 -14.97 -12.66 -13.17
N HIS A 43 -16.16 -13.02 -12.67
CA HIS A 43 -16.61 -12.58 -11.35
C HIS A 43 -15.70 -13.11 -10.22
N LEU A 44 -15.31 -14.39 -10.28
CA LEU A 44 -14.38 -14.99 -9.31
C LEU A 44 -13.01 -14.32 -9.36
N ARG A 45 -12.47 -14.03 -10.54
CA ARG A 45 -11.22 -13.30 -10.72
C ARG A 45 -11.29 -11.94 -10.06
N SER A 46 -12.31 -11.13 -10.35
CA SER A 46 -12.47 -9.80 -9.75
C SER A 46 -12.60 -9.85 -8.23
N LYS A 47 -13.18 -10.93 -7.67
CA LYS A 47 -13.21 -11.14 -6.23
C LYS A 47 -11.85 -11.53 -5.65
N GLN A 48 -11.05 -12.30 -6.40
CA GLN A 48 -9.74 -12.78 -5.96
C GLN A 48 -8.62 -11.75 -6.09
N VAL A 49 -8.68 -10.90 -7.11
CA VAL A 49 -7.75 -9.80 -7.38
C VAL A 49 -8.56 -8.51 -7.33
N SER A 50 -8.72 -7.97 -6.12
CA SER A 50 -9.37 -6.68 -5.88
C SER A 50 -8.49 -5.86 -4.95
N ASN A 51 -8.55 -4.53 -5.10
CA ASN A 51 -7.77 -3.61 -4.28
C ASN A 51 -8.06 -3.82 -2.79
N LEU A 52 -9.31 -4.08 -2.40
CA LEU A 52 -9.65 -4.37 -1.00
C LEU A 52 -8.94 -5.62 -0.47
N LYS A 53 -8.82 -6.68 -1.28
CA LYS A 53 -8.17 -7.91 -0.87
C LYS A 53 -6.65 -7.73 -0.82
N LEU A 54 -6.06 -7.04 -1.78
CA LEU A 54 -4.64 -6.71 -1.81
C LEU A 54 -4.25 -5.82 -0.64
N TYR A 55 -5.05 -4.79 -0.35
CA TYR A 55 -4.92 -3.96 0.84
C TYR A 55 -4.90 -4.79 2.13
N ARG A 56 -5.89 -5.68 2.33
CA ARG A 56 -5.95 -6.54 3.52
C ARG A 56 -4.73 -7.45 3.64
N LEU A 57 -4.16 -7.90 2.53
CA LEU A 57 -2.92 -8.66 2.53
C LEU A 57 -1.71 -7.78 2.88
N GLY A 58 -1.63 -6.57 2.31
CA GLY A 58 -0.58 -5.59 2.63
C GLY A 58 -0.61 -5.15 4.10
N GLN A 59 -1.79 -4.96 4.68
CA GLN A 59 -1.95 -4.69 6.11
C GLN A 59 -1.42 -5.83 6.98
N LYS A 60 -1.73 -7.08 6.66
CA LYS A 60 -1.21 -8.26 7.38
C LYS A 60 0.31 -8.38 7.31
N LYS A 61 0.93 -7.76 6.29
CA LYS A 61 2.38 -7.70 6.10
C LYS A 61 2.99 -6.39 6.62
N VAL A 62 2.18 -5.53 7.24
CA VAL A 62 2.61 -4.28 7.86
C VAL A 62 3.26 -3.31 6.85
N PHE A 63 2.80 -3.34 5.60
CA PHE A 63 3.36 -2.47 4.55
C PHE A 63 3.14 -0.99 4.84
N GLY A 64 2.07 -0.63 5.56
CA GLY A 64 1.80 0.77 5.91
C GLY A 64 2.90 1.42 6.77
N GLU A 65 3.61 0.65 7.58
CA GLU A 65 4.70 1.18 8.44
C GLU A 65 6.03 1.28 7.67
N SER A 66 6.22 0.47 6.64
CA SER A 66 7.43 0.47 5.81
C SER A 66 7.36 1.42 4.62
N MET A 67 6.17 1.91 4.29
CA MET A 67 5.97 2.88 3.21
C MET A 67 6.36 4.28 3.68
N ILE A 68 6.73 5.14 2.74
CA ILE A 68 6.93 6.57 2.98
C ILE A 68 5.95 7.31 2.07
N ALA A 69 4.96 7.98 2.65
CA ALA A 69 3.89 8.63 1.90
C ALA A 69 4.12 10.14 1.67
N SER A 70 4.99 10.75 2.46
CA SER A 70 5.36 12.16 2.35
C SER A 70 6.70 12.32 1.59
N LYS A 71 6.83 13.43 0.86
CA LYS A 71 8.12 13.83 0.31
C LYS A 71 9.08 14.12 1.46
N PHE A 72 10.29 13.57 1.38
CA PHE A 72 11.33 13.90 2.34
C PHE A 72 11.82 15.33 2.09
N GLU A 73 11.66 16.20 3.09
CA GLU A 73 12.07 17.60 3.09
C GLU A 73 12.89 17.83 4.36
N PRO A 74 14.23 17.92 4.26
CA PRO A 74 15.12 17.92 5.42
C PRO A 74 14.80 18.98 6.48
N HIS A 75 14.27 20.13 6.05
CA HIS A 75 13.93 21.24 6.94
C HIS A 75 12.58 21.05 7.65
N ASP A 76 11.68 20.25 7.09
CA ASP A 76 10.29 20.14 7.56
C ASP A 76 10.00 18.82 8.28
N ASN A 77 10.62 17.71 7.86
CA ASN A 77 10.26 16.37 8.33
C ASN A 77 11.44 15.43 8.61
N TRP A 78 12.67 15.94 8.67
CA TRP A 78 13.79 15.14 9.12
C TRP A 78 13.72 14.88 10.63
N LEU A 79 13.89 13.62 11.01
CA LEU A 79 14.02 13.19 12.39
C LEU A 79 15.38 12.51 12.59
N PRO A 80 16.09 12.81 13.70
CA PRO A 80 17.34 12.12 14.00
C PRO A 80 17.08 10.64 14.31
N PRO A 81 18.08 9.76 14.10
CA PRO A 81 17.98 8.36 14.51
C PRO A 81 17.58 8.21 15.98
N CYS A 82 16.66 7.28 16.26
CA CYS A 82 16.11 7.06 17.61
C CYS A 82 15.29 8.22 18.19
N TYR A 83 14.77 9.12 17.36
CA TYR A 83 13.79 10.12 17.83
C TYR A 83 12.53 9.42 18.36
N LEU A 84 12.27 9.59 19.66
CA LEU A 84 11.12 9.02 20.34
C LEU A 84 10.33 10.17 20.95
N VAL A 85 9.03 10.24 20.61
CA VAL A 85 8.10 11.14 21.29
C VAL A 85 7.61 10.42 22.55
N PRO A 86 7.83 10.97 23.76
CA PRO A 86 7.27 10.41 24.99
C PRO A 86 5.74 10.34 24.88
N ARG A 87 5.15 9.19 25.23
CA ARG A 87 3.69 8.96 25.09
C ARG A 87 2.86 9.98 25.86
N ASP A 88 3.38 10.45 26.99
CA ASP A 88 2.71 11.45 27.83
C ASP A 88 2.59 12.80 27.10
N ALA A 89 3.61 13.20 26.33
CA ALA A 89 3.60 14.41 25.52
C ALA A 89 2.64 14.30 24.32
N GLU A 90 2.50 13.12 23.73
CA GLU A 90 1.52 12.86 22.67
C GLU A 90 0.09 12.96 23.20
N GLN A 91 -0.16 12.40 24.39
CA GLN A 91 -1.46 12.46 25.04
C GLN A 91 -1.84 13.89 25.46
N GLU A 92 -0.87 14.69 25.95
CA GLU A 92 -1.09 16.10 26.26
C GLU A 92 -1.45 16.92 25.02
N LEU A 93 -0.74 16.74 23.90
CA LEU A 93 -1.04 17.42 22.62
C LEU A 93 -2.46 17.14 22.12
N LEU A 94 -2.90 15.88 22.21
CA LEU A 94 -4.25 15.45 21.83
C LEU A 94 -5.34 16.05 22.73
N ASN A 95 -5.00 16.37 23.98
CA ASN A 95 -5.93 16.93 24.97
C ASN A 95 -5.99 18.47 24.94
N THR A 96 -4.92 19.14 24.51
CA THR A 96 -4.83 20.61 24.47
C THR A 96 -5.47 21.25 23.24
N GLU A 97 -5.47 20.56 22.10
CA GLU A 97 -6.02 21.11 20.86
C GLU A 97 -7.51 20.75 20.70
N PRO A 98 -8.41 21.71 20.41
CA PRO A 98 -9.81 21.40 20.15
C PRO A 98 -9.89 20.46 18.93
N LEU A 99 -10.82 19.49 18.99
CA LEU A 99 -11.15 18.39 18.06
C LEU A 99 -11.16 18.68 16.53
N THR A 100 -10.79 19.88 16.10
CA THR A 100 -10.65 20.36 14.73
C THR A 100 -9.30 20.03 14.07
N SER A 101 -8.26 19.68 14.83
CA SER A 101 -6.97 19.21 14.28
C SER A 101 -6.78 17.72 14.57
N LEU A 102 -6.25 17.01 13.58
CA LEU A 102 -6.33 15.56 13.40
C LEU A 102 -5.89 14.74 14.64
N PRO A 103 -6.51 13.57 14.92
CA PRO A 103 -6.25 12.75 16.12
C PRO A 103 -4.91 11.98 16.09
N TYR A 104 -3.93 12.44 15.31
CA TYR A 104 -2.65 11.77 15.10
C TYR A 104 -1.51 12.78 14.92
N ASN A 105 -0.31 12.39 15.37
CA ASN A 105 0.88 13.23 15.28
C ASN A 105 1.43 13.26 13.85
N LEU A 106 1.30 14.37 13.14
CA LEU A 106 1.78 14.53 11.75
C LEU A 106 3.30 14.45 11.58
N VAL A 107 4.07 14.52 12.66
CA VAL A 107 5.53 14.41 12.66
C VAL A 107 5.98 12.95 12.72
N THR A 108 5.29 12.10 13.47
CA THR A 108 5.65 10.68 13.66
C THR A 108 4.71 9.71 12.96
N GLN A 109 3.53 10.17 12.55
CA GLN A 109 2.50 9.36 11.92
C GLN A 109 2.15 9.91 10.55
N HIS A 110 1.88 9.01 9.64
CA HIS A 110 1.41 9.33 8.30
C HIS A 110 0.13 8.54 7.98
N SER A 111 -0.74 9.15 7.18
CA SER A 111 -1.97 8.51 6.72
C SER A 111 -1.77 8.02 5.30
N ILE A 112 -1.89 6.71 5.10
CA ILE A 112 -1.77 6.08 3.78
C ILE A 112 -3.16 5.62 3.34
N PRO A 113 -3.61 6.01 2.13
CA PRO A 113 -4.88 5.52 1.61
C PRO A 113 -4.78 4.02 1.27
N ASP A 114 -5.86 3.28 1.50
CA ASP A 114 -5.95 1.83 1.24
C ASP A 114 -5.49 1.44 -0.17
N LYS A 115 -5.82 2.28 -1.17
CA LYS A 115 -5.40 2.09 -2.55
C LYS A 115 -3.88 2.08 -2.69
N SER A 116 -3.16 2.97 -2.00
CA SER A 116 -1.69 3.00 -2.10
C SER A 116 -1.03 1.76 -1.53
N ILE A 117 -1.61 1.14 -0.50
CA ILE A 117 -1.11 -0.15 0.02
C ILE A 117 -1.36 -1.26 -1.00
N ALA A 118 -2.53 -1.28 -1.65
CA ALA A 118 -2.83 -2.25 -2.71
C ALA A 118 -1.87 -2.09 -3.91
N ASP A 119 -1.71 -0.86 -4.40
CA ASP A 119 -0.80 -0.52 -5.51
C ASP A 119 0.66 -0.89 -5.14
N CYS A 120 1.05 -0.73 -3.87
CA CYS A 120 2.37 -1.15 -3.36
C CYS A 120 2.57 -2.67 -3.43
N VAL A 121 1.55 -3.46 -3.07
CA VAL A 121 1.60 -4.93 -3.20
C VAL A 121 1.83 -5.33 -4.66
N GLU A 122 1.10 -4.71 -5.59
CA GLU A 122 1.25 -4.96 -7.03
C GLU A 122 2.65 -4.56 -7.52
N ALA A 123 3.12 -3.37 -7.12
CA ALA A 123 4.45 -2.89 -7.48
C ALA A 123 5.57 -3.79 -6.97
N LEU A 124 5.47 -4.34 -5.75
CA LEU A 124 6.46 -5.28 -5.21
C LEU A 124 6.51 -6.59 -6.00
N ILE A 125 5.35 -7.10 -6.44
CA ILE A 125 5.28 -8.26 -7.32
C ILE A 125 5.89 -7.93 -8.68
N GLY A 126 5.58 -6.76 -9.25
CA GLY A 126 6.19 -6.29 -10.49
C GLY A 126 7.71 -6.16 -10.40
N ALA A 127 8.21 -5.63 -9.29
CA ALA A 127 9.65 -5.53 -9.00
C ALA A 127 10.30 -6.91 -8.93
N TYR A 128 9.68 -7.86 -8.23
CA TYR A 128 10.15 -9.24 -8.15
C TYR A 128 10.23 -9.90 -9.53
N LEU A 129 9.21 -9.75 -10.36
CA LEU A 129 9.19 -10.31 -11.73
C LEU A 129 10.31 -9.74 -12.60
N ILE A 130 10.56 -8.43 -12.50
CA ILE A 130 11.65 -7.79 -13.26
C ILE A 130 13.03 -8.26 -12.75
N ALA A 131 13.18 -8.45 -11.44
CA ALA A 131 14.45 -8.83 -10.84
C ALA A 131 14.79 -10.32 -11.01
N CYS A 132 13.77 -11.20 -10.97
CA CYS A 132 13.97 -12.64 -10.87
C CYS A 132 13.56 -13.45 -12.12
N GLY A 133 12.76 -12.89 -13.05
CA GLY A 133 12.29 -13.59 -14.26
C GLY A 133 11.15 -14.56 -14.00
#